data_AF-A0A450V5R9-F1
#
_entry.id   AF-A0A450V5R9-F1
#
_cell.length_a   1.000
_cell.length_b   1.000
_cell.length_c   1.000
_cell.angle_alpha   90.00
_cell.angle_beta   90.00
_cell.angle_gamma   90.00
#
_symmetry.space_group_name_H-M   'P 1'
#
loop_
_entity.id
_entity.type
_entity.pdbx_description
1 polymer ?
#
loop_
_entity_poly.entity_id
_entity_poly.type
_entity_poly.pdbx_seq_one_letter_code
_entity_poly.pdbx_strand_id
1 'polypeptide(L)' 'MINTSELISVAESLPLEMKMELIDRLLDSLNPSRKEIDDLWAQEAEKRVEELRTGKVKAIPGEEVFRELLGKLPE' A
#
# COMPACT_ATOMS: atom_id res chain seq x y z
N MET A 1 9.09 -27.04 16.75
CA MET A 1 8.44 -25.91 16.09
C MET A 1 8.99 -24.67 16.79
N ILE A 2 9.65 -23.77 16.07
CA ILE A 2 10.21 -22.54 16.67
C ILE A 2 9.02 -21.65 17.05
N ASN A 3 9.05 -21.06 18.25
CA ASN A 3 8.01 -20.12 18.67
C ASN A 3 8.33 -18.70 18.16
N THR A 4 7.32 -17.81 18.12
CA THR A 4 7.47 -16.47 17.56
C THR A 4 8.57 -15.65 18.24
N SER A 5 8.74 -15.78 19.56
CA SER A 5 9.79 -15.09 20.30
C SER A 5 11.20 -15.52 19.90
N GLU A 6 11.42 -16.82 19.69
CA GLU A 6 12.70 -17.36 19.23
C GLU A 6 13.02 -16.88 17.81
N LEU A 7 12.02 -16.84 16.92
CA LEU A 7 12.20 -16.34 15.55
C LEU A 7 12.57 -14.85 15.51
N ILE A 8 11.90 -14.03 16.35
CA ILE A 8 12.20 -12.60 16.47
C ILE A 8 13.63 -12.40 16.96
N SER A 9 14.06 -13.12 18.00
CA SER A 9 15.43 -13.02 18.52
C SER A 9 16.48 -13.34 17.46
N VAL A 10 16.23 -14.37 16.63
CA VAL A 10 17.10 -14.69 15.49
C VAL A 10 17.13 -13.54 14.48
N ALA A 11 15.97 -13.04 14.06
CA ALA A 11 15.88 -11.93 13.09
C ALA A 11 16.56 -10.65 13.58
N GLU A 12 16.45 -10.33 14.88
CA GLU A 12 17.11 -9.18 15.50
C GLU A 12 18.64 -9.33 15.57
N SER A 13 19.14 -10.57 15.64
CA SER A 13 20.58 -10.87 15.71
C SER A 13 21.30 -10.83 14.35
N LEU A 14 20.55 -10.81 13.24
CA LEU A 14 21.11 -10.83 11.90
C LEU A 14 21.95 -9.57 11.59
N PRO A 15 22.97 -9.65 10.71
CA PRO A 15 23.59 -8.49 10.09
C PRO A 15 22.58 -7.65 9.30
N LEU A 16 22.84 -6.35 9.12
CA LEU A 16 21.93 -5.41 8.47
C LEU A 16 21.49 -5.90 7.08
N GLU A 17 22.44 -6.40 6.29
CA GLU A 17 22.20 -6.88 4.92
C GLU A 17 21.18 -8.04 4.91
N MET A 18 21.32 -8.98 5.85
CA MET A 18 20.40 -10.11 5.97
C MET A 18 19.04 -9.70 6.54
N LYS A 19 18.99 -8.69 7.43
CA LYS A 19 17.70 -8.13 7.89
C LYS A 19 16.93 -7.50 6.73
N MET A 20 17.60 -6.73 5.88
CA MET A 20 16.97 -6.11 4.71
C MET A 20 16.43 -7.17 3.76
N GLU A 21 17.22 -8.19 3.42
CA GLU A 21 16.77 -9.27 2.55
C GLU A 21 15.56 -10.03 3.14
N LEU A 22 15.57 -10.29 4.46
CA LEU A 22 14.46 -10.94 5.15
C LEU A 22 13.18 -10.09 5.09
N ILE A 23 13.30 -8.77 5.34
CA ILE A 23 12.17 -7.84 5.27
C ILE A 23 11.59 -7.82 3.84
N ASP A 24 12.42 -7.69 2.82
CA ASP A 24 11.96 -7.65 1.42
C ASP A 24 11.18 -8.90 1.04
N ARG A 25 11.70 -10.08 1.41
CA ARG A 25 11.01 -11.37 1.16
C ARG A 25 9.68 -11.48 1.90
N LEU A 26 9.61 -11.00 3.15
CA LEU A 26 8.37 -11.02 3.93
C LEU A 26 7.34 -10.03 3.35
N LEU A 27 7.78 -8.85 2.92
CA LEU A 27 6.91 -7.87 2.27
C LEU A 27 6.35 -8.41 0.95
N ASP A 28 7.19 -8.99 0.09
CA ASP A 28 6.76 -9.62 -1.16
C ASP A 28 5.83 -10.82 -0.90
N SER A 29 6.07 -11.61 0.15
CA SER A 29 5.17 -12.68 0.56
C SER A 29 3.79 -12.18 0.98
N LEU A 30 3.71 -11.04 1.67
CA LEU A 30 2.44 -10.49 2.18
C LEU A 30 1.65 -9.80 1.08
N ASN A 31 2.35 -9.15 0.15
CA ASN A 31 1.75 -8.45 -0.97
C ASN A 31 2.51 -8.79 -2.25
N PRO A 32 2.34 -10.02 -2.78
CA PRO A 32 3.06 -10.44 -3.97
C PRO A 32 2.70 -9.51 -5.11
N SER A 33 3.73 -8.96 -5.76
CA SER A 33 3.51 -8.14 -6.95
C SER A 33 2.73 -8.95 -7.99
N ARG A 34 1.61 -8.38 -8.43
CA ARG A 34 0.75 -9.01 -9.43
C ARG A 34 0.78 -8.11 -10.64
N LYS A 35 1.76 -8.35 -11.51
CA LYS A 35 1.99 -7.53 -12.70
C LYS A 35 0.72 -7.27 -13.50
N GLU A 36 -0.13 -8.28 -13.66
CA GLU A 36 -1.43 -8.12 -14.33
C GLU A 36 -2.35 -7.09 -13.63
N ILE A 37 -2.42 -7.13 -12.30
CA ILE A 37 -3.18 -6.17 -11.50
C ILE A 37 -2.56 -4.78 -11.58
N ASP A 38 -1.22 -4.68 -11.54
CA ASP A 38 -0.50 -3.40 -11.67
C ASP A 38 -0.75 -2.77 -13.04
N ASP A 39 -0.74 -3.57 -14.11
CA ASP A 39 -1.04 -3.12 -15.46
C ASP A 39 -2.51 -2.64 -15.59
N LEU A 40 -3.45 -3.31 -14.93
CA LEU A 40 -4.86 -2.87 -14.87
C LEU A 40 -5.02 -1.57 -14.07
N TRP A 41 -4.30 -1.41 -12.95
CA TRP A 41 -4.30 -0.16 -12.18
C TRP A 41 -3.74 1.01 -12.98
N ALA A 42 -2.66 0.80 -13.72
CA ALA A 42 -2.07 1.83 -14.57
C ALA A 42 -3.07 2.29 -15.65
N GLN A 43 -3.74 1.36 -16.31
CA GLN A 43 -4.77 1.68 -17.32
C GLN A 43 -5.95 2.47 -16.72
N GLU A 44 -6.47 2.05 -15.57
CA GLU A 44 -7.59 2.73 -14.92
C GLU A 44 -7.18 4.11 -14.38
N ALA A 45 -5.94 4.28 -13.90
CA ALA A 45 -5.43 5.57 -13.45
C ALA A 45 -5.38 6.59 -14.61
N GLU A 46 -4.78 6.22 -15.74
CA GLU A 46 -4.71 7.08 -16.93
C GLU A 46 -6.11 7.45 -17.45
N LYS A 47 -7.00 6.45 -17.52
CA LYS A 47 -8.41 6.68 -17.89
C LYS A 47 -9.06 7.70 -16.95
N ARG A 48 -8.94 7.55 -15.63
CA ARG A 48 -9.57 8.46 -14.66
C ARG A 48 -9.04 9.89 -14.76
N VAL A 49 -7.74 10.05 -14.99
CA VAL A 49 -7.13 11.37 -15.21
C VAL A 49 -7.75 12.05 -16.43
N GLU A 50 -7.90 11.35 -17.55
CA GLU A 50 -8.50 11.93 -18.75
C GLU A 50 -10.00 12.22 -18.58
N GLU A 51 -10.75 11.35 -17.90
CA GLU A 51 -12.16 11.60 -17.60
C GLU A 51 -12.37 12.84 -16.74
N LEU A 52 -11.48 13.09 -15.77
CA LEU A 52 -11.47 14.32 -14.97
C LEU A 52 -11.11 15.54 -15.83
N ARG A 53 -10.05 15.44 -16.64
CA ARG A 53 -9.54 16.56 -17.47
C ARG A 53 -10.55 16.99 -18.55
N THR A 54 -11.30 16.03 -19.09
CA THR A 54 -12.35 16.27 -20.10
C THR A 54 -13.70 16.65 -19.50
N GLY A 55 -13.83 16.60 -18.18
CA GLY A 55 -15.11 16.88 -17.49
C GLY A 55 -16.18 15.81 -17.71
N LYS A 56 -15.79 14.61 -18.19
CA LYS A 56 -16.69 13.47 -18.37
C LYS A 56 -17.26 12.99 -17.03
N VAL A 57 -16.52 13.21 -15.94
CA VAL A 57 -16.94 12.93 -14.56
C VAL A 57 -16.92 14.21 -13.72
N LYS A 58 -17.81 14.28 -12.73
CA LYS A 58 -17.85 15.38 -11.76
C LYS A 58 -16.98 15.01 -10.55
N ALA A 59 -15.94 15.81 -10.29
CA ALA A 59 -15.12 15.66 -9.09
C ALA A 59 -15.85 16.17 -7.84
N ILE A 60 -15.45 15.62 -6.68
CA ILE A 60 -15.83 16.13 -5.37
C ILE A 60 -14.67 17.00 -4.86
N PRO A 61 -14.93 18.22 -4.35
CA PRO A 61 -13.89 19.05 -3.76
C PRO A 61 -13.14 18.33 -2.62
N GLY A 62 -11.81 18.42 -2.60
CA GLY A 62 -11.00 17.72 -1.59
C GLY A 62 -11.32 18.16 -0.17
N GLU A 63 -11.60 19.44 0.02
CA GLU A 63 -11.96 20.04 1.31
C GLU A 63 -13.28 19.48 1.87
N GLU A 64 -14.20 19.08 0.99
CA GLU A 64 -15.44 18.40 1.39
C GLU A 64 -15.13 17.01 1.96
N VAL A 65 -14.31 16.24 1.24
CA VAL A 65 -13.88 14.90 1.65
C VAL A 65 -13.14 14.92 3.00
N PHE A 66 -12.17 15.83 3.16
CA PHE A 66 -11.40 15.91 4.41
C PHE A 66 -12.27 16.31 5.60
N ARG A 67 -13.22 17.23 5.40
CA ARG A 67 -14.17 17.63 6.45
C ARG A 67 -15.00 16.44 6.94
N GLU A 68 -15.48 15.60 6.02
CA GLU A 68 -16.22 14.39 6.38
C GLU A 68 -15.36 13.36 7.11
N LEU A 69 -14.12 13.15 6.67
CA LEU A 69 -13.21 12.19 7.31
C LEU A 69 -12.84 12.62 8.73
N LEU A 70 -12.50 13.90 8.92
CA LEU A 70 -12.15 14.43 10.23
C LEU A 70 -13.33 14.36 11.21
N GLY A 71 -14.56 14.57 10.74
CA GLY A 71 -15.76 14.43 11.58
C GLY A 71 -16.06 12.99 12.01
N LYS A 72 -15.42 11.98 11.39
CA LYS A 72 -15.59 10.55 11.72
C LYS A 72 -14.48 10.00 12.63
N LEU A 73 -13.42 10.78 12.87
CA LEU A 73 -12.36 10.36 13.77
C LEU A 73 -12.84 10.46 15.22
N PRO A 74 -12.60 9.43 16.07
CA PRO A 74 -12.86 9.53 17.50
C PRO A 74 -11.95 10.60 18.14
N GLU A 75 -12.46 11.26 19.19
CA GLU A 75 -11.69 12.18 20.05
C GLU A 75 -10.53 11.48 20.77
#